data_AF-A0A4R7TC48-F1
#
_entry.id   AF-A0A4R7TC48-F1
#
_cell.length_a   1.000
_cell.length_b   1.000
_cell.length_c   1.000
_cell.angle_alpha   90.00
_cell.angle_beta   90.00
_cell.angle_gamma   90.00
#
_symmetry.space_group_name_H-M   'P 1'
#
loop_
_entity.id
_entity.type
_entity.pdbx_description
1 polymer ?
#
loop_
_entity_poly.entity_id
_entity_poly.type
_entity_poly.pdbx_seq_one_letter_code
_entity_poly.pdbx_strand_id
1 'polypeptide(L)'
;MTVNSATIAGQGSSVSRAAVDTSSTMEGAMTGCGARTDIFQHRLMEEPPPASATRRTRERYEQLVREAKALCASCPLFTDCLFSAVAEHDVSGFVAGTTAAQRRSMRNLLDVEVQADDFDQLAGARGTRRPVSHEEVLRLRTQYPNDSLESLAMRLGCSLSTVKRHLRRARRGQSPASKAPRRRPEVSAVLDAFDAVVDQPCQAPRPGTTRVA
;
A
#
# COMPACT_ATOMS: atom_id res chain seq x y z
N MET A 1 -76.18 -8.80 18.37
CA MET A 1 -76.02 -7.71 19.36
C MET A 1 -75.33 -8.29 20.59
N THR A 2 -74.37 -7.55 21.16
CA THR A 2 -73.69 -7.73 22.49
C THR A 2 -72.84 -9.02 22.68
N VAL A 3 -71.61 -9.07 23.23
CA VAL A 3 -70.62 -8.13 23.81
C VAL A 3 -69.24 -8.82 23.91
N ASN A 4 -68.14 -8.06 23.71
CA ASN A 4 -66.87 -7.91 24.49
C ASN A 4 -66.47 -9.00 25.53
N SER A 5 -65.21 -9.32 25.89
CA SER A 5 -63.84 -8.84 25.66
C SER A 5 -62.85 -9.72 26.46
N ALA A 6 -61.52 -9.48 26.31
CA ALA A 6 -60.36 -9.79 27.20
C ALA A 6 -59.44 -10.97 26.75
N THR A 7 -58.11 -10.95 26.80
CA THR A 7 -57.06 -9.98 27.22
C THR A 7 -55.66 -10.56 26.86
N ILE A 8 -54.80 -9.71 26.26
CA ILE A 8 -53.34 -9.42 26.46
C ILE A 8 -52.30 -10.54 26.75
N ALA A 9 -51.11 -10.32 26.12
CA ALA A 9 -49.73 -10.70 26.47
C ALA A 9 -49.14 -11.88 25.66
N GLY A 10 -47.96 -11.81 25.05
CA GLY A 10 -46.90 -10.81 25.11
C GLY A 10 -45.89 -10.98 23.96
N GLN A 11 -45.35 -9.84 23.55
CA GLN A 11 -44.27 -9.71 22.58
C GLN A 11 -42.94 -10.12 23.24
N GLY A 12 -42.31 -11.16 22.72
CA GLY A 12 -40.90 -11.45 22.94
C GLY A 12 -40.09 -10.98 21.74
N SER A 13 -39.73 -9.69 21.71
CA SER A 13 -38.77 -9.15 20.74
C SER A 13 -37.37 -9.66 21.07
N SER A 14 -36.99 -10.82 20.51
CA SER A 14 -35.57 -11.17 20.40
C SER A 14 -34.97 -10.35 19.26
N VAL A 15 -34.40 -9.20 19.59
CA VAL A 15 -33.54 -8.42 18.69
C VAL A 15 -32.26 -9.24 18.49
N SER A 16 -32.31 -10.15 17.51
CA SER A 16 -31.12 -10.76 16.95
C SER A 16 -30.32 -9.62 16.32
N ARG A 17 -29.26 -9.21 17.02
CA ARG A 17 -28.21 -8.34 16.49
C ARG A 17 -27.75 -8.94 15.16
N ALA A 18 -28.19 -8.33 14.07
CA ALA A 18 -27.63 -8.57 12.76
C ALA A 18 -26.13 -8.32 12.88
N ALA A 19 -25.35 -9.39 12.79
CA ALA A 19 -23.96 -9.27 12.40
C ALA A 19 -23.98 -8.49 11.09
N VAL A 20 -23.36 -7.31 11.10
CA VAL A 20 -22.99 -6.60 9.89
C VAL A 20 -22.03 -7.53 9.16
N ASP A 21 -22.59 -8.32 8.26
CA ASP A 21 -21.86 -9.04 7.26
C ASP A 21 -21.39 -7.97 6.26
N THR A 22 -20.23 -7.38 6.54
CA THR A 22 -19.52 -6.45 5.65
C THR A 22 -18.94 -7.17 4.43
N SER A 23 -19.59 -8.26 4.01
CA SER A 23 -19.30 -9.08 2.85
C SER A 23 -20.36 -8.79 1.77
N SER A 24 -20.64 -7.51 1.51
CA SER A 24 -21.48 -7.10 0.37
C SER A 24 -20.60 -6.86 -0.84
N THR A 25 -20.08 -7.96 -1.40
CA THR A 25 -20.22 -8.34 -2.80
C THR A 25 -20.92 -7.29 -3.69
N MET A 26 -20.18 -6.27 -4.12
CA MET A 26 -20.47 -5.54 -5.36
C MET A 26 -19.82 -6.32 -6.50
N GLU A 27 -20.44 -7.44 -6.82
CA GLU A 27 -20.05 -8.37 -7.87
C GLU A 27 -20.49 -7.82 -9.23
N GLY A 28 -19.52 -7.55 -10.10
CA GLY A 28 -19.70 -7.60 -11.56
C GLY A 28 -19.91 -6.29 -12.32
N ALA A 29 -20.09 -5.13 -11.68
CA ALA A 29 -20.01 -3.86 -12.39
C ALA A 29 -18.54 -3.49 -12.59
N MET A 30 -18.01 -3.68 -13.80
CA MET A 30 -16.66 -3.21 -14.15
C MET A 30 -16.53 -1.75 -13.73
N THR A 31 -15.65 -1.50 -12.76
CA THR A 31 -15.33 -0.14 -12.34
C THR A 31 -14.86 0.67 -13.55
N GLY A 32 -15.04 1.99 -13.52
CA GLY A 32 -14.64 2.84 -14.66
C GLY A 32 -13.18 2.63 -15.09
N CYS A 33 -12.30 2.26 -14.14
CA CYS A 33 -10.92 1.90 -14.43
C CYS A 33 -10.75 0.51 -15.08
N GLY A 34 -11.57 -0.48 -14.72
CA GLY A 34 -11.58 -1.78 -15.37
C GLY A 34 -12.15 -1.74 -16.80
N ALA A 35 -13.13 -0.86 -17.04
CA ALA A 35 -13.74 -0.68 -18.36
C ALA A 35 -12.87 0.12 -19.34
N ARG A 36 -12.06 1.07 -18.84
CA ARG A 36 -11.20 1.96 -19.65
C ARG A 36 -9.72 1.59 -19.57
N THR A 37 -9.40 0.34 -19.89
CA THR A 37 -8.00 -0.14 -19.90
C THR A 37 -7.10 0.66 -20.84
N ASP A 38 -7.67 1.27 -21.89
CA ASP A 38 -6.99 2.16 -22.83
C ASP A 38 -6.36 3.40 -22.15
N ILE A 39 -6.91 3.83 -21.02
CA ILE A 39 -6.36 4.93 -20.20
C ILE A 39 -5.44 4.35 -19.12
N PHE A 40 -5.97 3.45 -18.28
CA PHE A 40 -5.31 3.05 -17.04
C PHE A 40 -4.11 2.12 -17.25
N GLN A 41 -4.06 1.38 -18.37
CA GLN A 41 -2.92 0.54 -18.78
C GLN A 41 -2.11 1.20 -19.92
N HIS A 42 -2.30 2.50 -20.16
CA HIS A 42 -1.52 3.21 -21.15
C HIS A 42 -0.07 3.37 -20.66
N ARG A 43 0.93 3.15 -21.52
CA ARG A 43 2.36 3.24 -21.14
C ARG A 43 2.74 4.54 -20.42
N LEU A 44 2.20 5.68 -20.88
CA LEU A 44 2.43 6.99 -20.25
C LEU A 44 1.87 7.10 -18.82
N MET A 45 0.88 6.28 -18.44
CA MET A 45 0.32 6.26 -17.09
C MET A 45 1.15 5.39 -16.14
N GLU A 46 1.79 4.34 -16.66
CA GLU A 46 2.74 3.50 -15.92
C GLU A 46 4.09 4.20 -15.72
N GLU A 47 4.64 4.74 -16.81
CA GLU A 47 5.90 5.47 -16.84
C GLU A 47 5.64 6.94 -17.23
N PRO A 48 5.58 7.85 -16.24
CA PRO A 48 5.34 9.27 -16.53
C PRO A 48 6.49 9.84 -17.37
N PRO A 49 6.19 10.76 -18.31
CA PRO A 49 7.18 11.26 -19.24
C PRO A 49 8.32 11.99 -18.51
N PRO A 50 9.60 11.75 -18.89
CA PRO A 50 10.73 12.42 -18.28
C PRO A 50 10.75 13.93 -18.58
N ALA A 51 11.57 14.69 -17.84
CA ALA A 51 11.73 16.12 -18.04
C ALA A 51 12.29 16.52 -19.43
N SER A 52 12.81 15.56 -20.21
CA SER A 52 13.25 15.76 -21.60
C SER A 52 12.17 15.44 -22.64
N ALA A 53 11.00 14.94 -22.23
CA ALA A 53 9.95 14.53 -23.16
C ALA A 53 9.41 15.71 -23.99
N THR A 54 9.00 15.40 -25.21
CA THR A 54 8.42 16.40 -26.12
C THR A 54 7.14 17.02 -25.55
N ARG A 55 6.85 18.26 -25.94
CA ARG A 55 5.62 18.96 -25.54
C ARG A 55 4.36 18.13 -25.84
N ARG A 56 4.29 17.51 -27.03
CA ARG A 56 3.16 16.67 -27.43
C ARG A 56 2.96 15.47 -26.51
N THR A 57 4.04 14.82 -26.07
CA THR A 57 3.97 13.69 -25.13
C THR A 57 3.44 14.13 -23.77
N ARG A 58 3.85 15.30 -23.29
CA ARG A 58 3.36 15.87 -22.03
C ARG A 58 1.88 16.21 -22.09
N GLU A 59 1.45 16.90 -23.14
CA GLU A 59 0.03 17.24 -23.34
C GLU A 59 -0.84 15.98 -23.40
N ARG A 60 -0.35 14.91 -24.05
CA ARG A 60 -1.04 13.62 -24.09
C ARG A 60 -1.13 12.98 -22.70
N TYR A 61 -0.05 13.00 -21.93
CA TYR A 61 -0.04 12.49 -20.55
C TYR A 61 -1.03 13.27 -19.66
N GLU A 62 -1.01 14.60 -19.71
CA GLU A 62 -1.93 15.45 -18.95
C GLU A 62 -3.39 15.19 -19.31
N GLN A 63 -3.69 14.95 -20.60
CA GLN A 63 -5.02 14.56 -21.04
C GLN A 63 -5.46 13.24 -20.42
N LEU A 64 -4.59 12.22 -20.45
CA LEU A 64 -4.87 10.90 -19.85
C LEU A 64 -5.10 11.02 -18.34
N VAL A 65 -4.26 11.78 -17.63
CA VAL A 65 -4.41 12.03 -16.19
C VAL A 65 -5.74 12.72 -15.89
N ARG A 66 -6.13 13.74 -16.68
CA ARG A 66 -7.38 14.47 -16.48
C ARG A 66 -8.60 13.55 -16.65
N GLU A 67 -8.59 12.73 -17.70
CA GLU A 67 -9.67 11.77 -17.97
C GLU A 67 -9.74 10.69 -16.88
N ALA A 68 -8.60 10.15 -16.46
CA ALA A 68 -8.52 9.17 -15.37
C ALA A 68 -9.01 9.75 -14.04
N LYS A 69 -8.65 11.00 -13.71
CA LYS A 69 -9.15 11.70 -12.52
C LYS A 69 -10.67 11.83 -12.53
N ALA A 70 -11.27 12.21 -13.66
CA ALA A 70 -12.71 12.32 -13.79
C ALA A 70 -13.43 10.99 -13.55
N LEU A 71 -12.86 9.89 -14.05
CA LEU A 71 -13.38 8.53 -13.82
C LEU A 71 -13.21 8.07 -12.36
N CYS A 72 -12.11 8.45 -11.70
CA CYS A 72 -11.90 8.14 -10.29
C CYS A 72 -12.84 8.94 -9.38
N ALA A 73 -13.16 10.19 -9.72
CA ALA A 73 -14.04 11.04 -8.92
C ALA A 73 -15.49 10.53 -8.85
N SER A 74 -15.97 9.80 -9.85
CA SER A 74 -17.29 9.16 -9.84
C SER A 74 -17.28 7.71 -9.33
N CYS A 75 -16.11 7.20 -8.92
CA CYS A 75 -15.98 5.81 -8.49
C CYS A 75 -16.50 5.63 -7.05
N PRO A 76 -17.43 4.69 -6.80
CA PRO A 76 -17.94 4.45 -5.45
C PRO A 76 -16.87 3.87 -4.50
N LEU A 77 -15.81 3.27 -5.05
CA LEU A 77 -14.71 2.67 -4.29
C LEU A 77 -13.51 3.62 -4.13
N PHE A 78 -13.68 4.92 -4.40
CA PHE A 78 -12.56 5.87 -4.40
C PHE A 78 -11.79 5.89 -3.07
N THR A 79 -12.51 6.01 -1.95
CA THR A 79 -11.90 6.13 -0.61
C THR A 79 -11.12 4.89 -0.21
N ASP A 80 -11.71 3.70 -0.39
CA ASP A 80 -11.04 2.43 -0.06
C ASP A 80 -9.84 2.18 -0.99
N CYS A 81 -10.00 2.47 -2.28
CA CYS A 81 -8.93 2.33 -3.26
C CYS A 81 -7.75 3.26 -2.94
N LEU A 82 -8.02 4.50 -2.52
CA LEU A 82 -6.99 5.45 -2.09
C LEU A 82 -6.28 4.97 -0.82
N PHE A 83 -7.05 4.53 0.17
CA PHE A 83 -6.51 4.00 1.42
C PHE A 83 -5.56 2.83 1.15
N SER A 84 -6.01 1.81 0.41
CA SER A 84 -5.18 0.65 0.10
C SER A 84 -3.93 1.02 -0.72
N ALA A 85 -4.04 1.93 -1.69
CA ALA A 85 -2.90 2.35 -2.51
C ALA A 85 -1.83 3.18 -1.74
N VAL A 86 -2.22 3.82 -0.64
CA VAL A 86 -1.32 4.66 0.17
C VAL A 86 -0.80 3.92 1.39
N ALA A 87 -1.64 3.15 2.07
CA ALA A 87 -1.33 2.55 3.36
C ALA A 87 -0.97 1.05 3.29
N GLU A 88 -1.40 0.32 2.25
CA GLU A 88 -1.27 -1.14 2.19
C GLU A 88 -0.32 -1.60 1.07
N HIS A 89 -0.49 -1.11 -0.15
CA HIS A 89 0.20 -1.61 -1.33
C HIS A 89 0.85 -0.50 -2.16
N ASP A 90 2.09 -0.70 -2.59
CA ASP A 90 2.75 0.20 -3.53
C ASP A 90 2.43 -0.20 -4.99
N VAL A 91 1.23 0.17 -5.43
CA VAL A 91 0.79 -0.08 -6.81
C VAL A 91 1.52 0.87 -7.76
N SER A 92 1.96 0.37 -8.92
CA SER A 92 2.53 1.20 -10.00
C SER A 92 1.42 1.93 -10.78
N GLY A 93 1.78 2.99 -11.51
CA GLY A 93 0.85 3.72 -12.38
C GLY A 93 -0.17 4.61 -11.65
N PHE A 94 -1.34 4.77 -12.27
CA PHE A 94 -2.41 5.67 -11.82
C PHE A 94 -3.55 4.92 -11.13
N VAL A 95 -3.80 5.25 -9.86
CA VAL A 95 -4.78 4.56 -9.00
C VAL A 95 -5.43 5.58 -8.08
N ALA A 96 -6.73 5.43 -7.82
CA ALA A 96 -7.49 6.28 -6.90
C ALA A 96 -7.30 7.79 -7.15
N GLY A 97 -7.30 8.23 -8.41
CA GLY A 97 -7.11 9.65 -8.77
C GLY A 97 -5.70 10.19 -8.58
N THR A 98 -4.73 9.34 -8.20
CA THR A 98 -3.35 9.73 -7.89
C THR A 98 -2.33 9.05 -8.80
N THR A 99 -1.23 9.76 -9.04
CA THR A 99 -0.01 9.20 -9.64
C THR A 99 0.88 8.54 -8.59
N ALA A 100 1.79 7.65 -9.01
CA ALA A 100 2.79 7.06 -8.11
C ALA A 100 3.71 8.09 -7.43
N ALA A 101 3.95 9.24 -8.06
CA ALA A 101 4.70 10.34 -7.43
C ALA A 101 3.87 11.01 -6.31
N GLN A 102 2.59 11.27 -6.55
CA GLN A 102 1.70 11.84 -5.54
C GLN A 102 1.51 10.91 -4.34
N ARG A 103 1.32 9.60 -4.56
CA ARG A 103 1.25 8.63 -3.46
C ARG A 103 2.52 8.59 -2.62
N ARG A 104 3.70 8.68 -3.25
CA ARG A 104 4.98 8.81 -2.51
C ARG A 104 5.01 10.08 -1.65
N SER A 105 4.54 11.21 -2.17
CA SER A 105 4.42 12.45 -1.39
C SER A 105 3.44 12.31 -0.22
N MET A 106 2.29 11.67 -0.43
CA MET A 106 1.31 11.40 0.64
C MET A 106 1.90 10.50 1.73
N ARG A 107 2.60 9.41 1.35
CA ARG A 107 3.28 8.51 2.29
C ARG A 107 4.34 9.23 3.10
N ASN A 108 5.12 10.11 2.47
CA ASN A 108 6.11 10.94 3.16
C ASN A 108 5.46 11.89 4.18
N LEU A 109 4.31 12.49 3.84
CA LEU A 109 3.57 13.37 4.74
C LEU A 109 3.00 12.61 5.95
N LEU A 110 2.58 11.36 5.75
CA LEU A 110 2.00 10.50 6.79
C LEU A 110 3.04 9.65 7.55
N ASP A 111 4.33 9.73 7.18
CA ASP A 111 5.42 8.87 7.67
C ASP A 111 5.14 7.35 7.55
N VAL A 112 4.42 6.97 6.48
CA VAL A 112 4.06 5.58 6.18
C VAL A 112 5.09 4.96 5.26
N GLU A 113 5.76 3.91 5.72
CA GLU A 113 6.61 3.05 4.87
C GLU A 113 5.78 1.87 4.36
N VAL A 114 5.38 1.90 3.09
CA VAL A 114 4.84 0.73 2.38
C VAL A 114 6.00 0.02 1.70
N GLN A 115 6.17 -1.28 1.97
CA GLN A 115 7.14 -2.09 1.24
C GLN A 115 6.64 -2.25 -0.20
N ALA A 116 7.51 -2.02 -1.19
CA ALA A 116 7.21 -2.43 -2.55
C ALA A 116 7.05 -3.96 -2.56
N ASP A 117 6.00 -4.45 -3.23
CA ASP A 117 5.80 -5.88 -3.38
C ASP A 117 7.00 -6.45 -4.13
N ASP A 118 7.76 -7.32 -3.45
CA ASP A 118 8.91 -8.02 -4.04
C ASP A 118 8.37 -9.14 -4.93
N PHE A 119 8.01 -8.79 -6.17
CA PHE A 119 7.49 -9.74 -7.15
C PHE A 119 8.54 -10.83 -7.49
N ASP A 120 9.83 -10.57 -7.27
CA ASP A 120 10.88 -11.60 -7.42
C ASP A 120 10.75 -12.67 -6.32
N GLN A 121 10.35 -12.29 -5.10
CA GLN A 121 10.02 -13.22 -4.03
C GLN A 121 8.83 -14.12 -4.41
N LEU A 122 7.79 -13.54 -5.02
CA LEU A 122 6.57 -14.28 -5.41
C LEU A 122 6.80 -15.20 -6.62
N ALA A 123 7.60 -14.77 -7.59
CA ALA A 123 7.94 -15.55 -8.78
C ALA A 123 8.90 -16.71 -8.48
N GLY A 124 9.34 -16.89 -7.22
CA GLY A 124 10.36 -17.87 -6.85
C GLY A 124 11.72 -17.60 -7.48
N ALA A 125 11.88 -16.43 -8.12
CA ALA A 125 13.11 -16.00 -8.74
C ALA A 125 14.10 -15.75 -7.61
N ARG A 126 15.05 -16.67 -7.43
CA ARG A 126 16.25 -16.43 -6.64
C ARG A 126 17.11 -15.46 -7.43
N GLY A 127 16.69 -14.19 -7.49
CA GLY A 127 17.45 -13.12 -8.12
C GLY A 127 18.89 -13.17 -7.65
N THR A 128 19.83 -12.82 -8.53
CA THR A 128 21.25 -12.80 -8.25
C THR A 128 21.52 -11.98 -6.97
N ARG A 129 21.71 -12.68 -5.85
CA ARG A 129 21.96 -12.17 -4.48
C ARG A 129 20.75 -11.61 -3.73
N ARG A 130 19.78 -12.48 -3.38
CA ARG A 130 18.92 -12.26 -2.20
C ARG A 130 19.81 -11.98 -0.97
N PRO A 131 19.62 -10.84 -0.25
CA PRO A 131 20.31 -10.64 1.03
C PRO A 131 19.78 -11.65 2.04
N VAL A 132 20.68 -12.42 2.65
CA VAL A 132 20.34 -13.41 3.67
C VAL A 132 19.79 -12.70 4.89
N SER A 133 18.54 -13.00 5.27
CA SER A 133 17.93 -12.40 6.45
C SER A 133 18.53 -12.98 7.73
N HIS A 134 18.70 -12.13 8.74
CA HIS A 134 19.25 -12.53 10.03
C HIS A 134 18.39 -13.61 10.70
N GLU A 135 17.08 -13.45 10.62
CA GLU A 135 16.08 -14.36 11.18
C GLU A 135 16.16 -15.74 10.52
N GLU A 136 16.31 -15.80 9.20
CA GLU A 136 16.38 -17.08 8.49
C GLU A 136 17.63 -17.88 8.85
N VAL A 137 18.76 -17.19 9.07
CA VAL A 137 19.99 -17.84 9.55
C VAL A 137 19.79 -18.44 10.94
N LEU A 138 19.10 -17.73 11.84
CA LEU A 138 18.82 -18.23 13.18
C LEU A 138 17.83 -19.37 13.17
N ARG A 139 16.75 -19.24 12.38
CA ARG A 139 15.75 -20.30 12.19
C ARG A 139 16.38 -21.60 11.71
N LEU A 140 17.21 -21.55 10.67
CA LEU A 140 17.93 -22.73 10.18
C LEU A 140 18.96 -23.25 11.18
N ARG A 141 19.63 -22.37 11.94
CA ARG A 141 20.57 -22.80 12.98
C ARG A 141 19.87 -23.53 14.12
N THR A 142 18.66 -23.11 14.49
CA THR A 142 17.82 -23.76 15.50
C THR A 142 17.26 -25.08 14.99
N GLN A 143 16.84 -25.14 13.71
CA GLN A 143 16.31 -26.36 13.10
C GLN A 143 17.39 -27.44 12.87
N TYR A 144 18.63 -27.03 12.58
CA TYR A 144 19.76 -27.93 12.34
C TYR A 144 20.97 -27.54 13.22
N PRO A 145 20.93 -27.86 14.53
CA PRO A 145 21.98 -27.44 15.47
C PRO A 145 23.32 -28.16 15.25
N ASN A 146 23.28 -29.35 14.63
CA ASN A 146 24.46 -30.19 14.39
C ASN A 146 25.07 -29.97 12.99
N ASP A 147 24.38 -29.26 12.09
CA ASP A 147 24.91 -28.98 10.76
C ASP A 147 26.12 -28.04 10.82
N SER A 148 27.09 -28.27 9.92
CA SER A 148 28.22 -27.36 9.76
C SER A 148 27.76 -26.00 9.22
N LEU A 149 28.52 -24.95 9.54
CA LEU A 149 28.24 -23.60 9.03
C LEU A 149 28.37 -23.52 7.50
N GLU A 150 29.13 -24.42 6.90
CA GLU A 150 29.27 -24.57 5.44
C GLU A 150 27.99 -25.16 4.83
N SER A 151 27.42 -26.19 5.45
CA SER A 151 26.13 -26.77 5.05
C SER A 151 25.00 -25.74 5.11
N LEU A 152 24.96 -24.95 6.19
CA LEU A 152 24.02 -23.83 6.33
C LEU A 152 24.22 -22.76 5.25
N ALA A 153 25.47 -22.42 4.93
CA ALA A 153 25.79 -21.44 3.90
C ALA A 153 25.36 -21.91 2.50
N MET A 154 25.59 -23.19 2.17
CA MET A 154 25.13 -23.81 0.91
C MET A 154 23.59 -23.81 0.81
N ARG A 155 22.90 -24.19 1.89
CA ARG A 155 21.42 -24.23 1.93
C ARG A 155 20.80 -22.83 1.75
N LEU A 156 21.47 -21.81 2.26
CA LEU A 156 21.08 -20.39 2.13
C LEU A 156 21.60 -19.72 0.85
N GLY A 157 22.45 -20.37 0.07
CA GLY A 157 23.09 -19.80 -1.12
C GLY A 157 23.99 -18.59 -0.83
N CYS A 158 24.68 -18.59 0.31
CA CYS A 158 25.53 -17.48 0.74
C CYS A 158 26.93 -17.93 1.18
N SER A 159 27.80 -16.96 1.51
CA SER A 159 29.13 -17.25 2.04
C SER A 159 29.10 -17.57 3.53
N LEU A 160 30.02 -18.43 3.97
CA LEU A 160 30.21 -18.75 5.38
C LEU A 160 30.53 -17.52 6.25
N SER A 161 31.21 -16.52 5.69
CA SER A 161 31.45 -15.23 6.35
C SER A 161 30.15 -14.47 6.66
N THR A 162 29.14 -14.57 5.79
CA THR A 162 27.81 -13.99 5.99
C THR A 162 27.11 -14.67 7.15
N VAL A 163 27.05 -16.01 7.16
CA VAL A 163 26.47 -16.80 8.26
C VAL A 163 27.14 -16.47 9.60
N LYS A 164 28.49 -16.49 9.66
CA LYS A 164 29.24 -16.15 10.88
C LYS A 164 28.96 -14.73 11.36
N ARG A 165 28.81 -13.75 10.45
CA ARG A 165 28.47 -12.37 10.79
C ARG A 165 27.10 -12.28 11.47
N HIS A 166 26.09 -12.97 10.94
CA HIS A 166 24.76 -13.01 11.53
C HIS A 166 24.77 -13.71 12.90
N LEU A 167 25.41 -14.87 13.03
CA LEU A 167 25.51 -15.56 14.32
C LEU A 167 26.30 -14.74 15.37
N ARG A 168 27.31 -13.98 14.96
CA ARG A 168 28.01 -13.05 15.85
C ARG A 168 27.12 -11.89 16.30
N ARG A 169 26.26 -11.37 15.43
CA ARG A 169 25.29 -10.33 15.76
C ARG A 169 24.24 -10.82 16.76
N ALA A 170 23.70 -12.03 16.57
CA ALA A 170 22.76 -12.65 17.52
C ALA A 170 23.37 -12.83 18.90
N ARG A 171 24.62 -13.32 18.98
CA ARG A 171 25.34 -13.44 20.27
C ARG A 171 25.58 -12.11 20.98
N ARG A 172 25.61 -11.00 20.24
CA ARG A 172 25.77 -9.64 20.78
C ARG A 172 24.43 -8.99 21.13
N GLY A 173 23.30 -9.70 21.01
CA GLY A 173 21.96 -9.13 21.17
C GLY A 173 21.59 -8.10 20.10
N GLN A 174 22.37 -8.00 19.02
CA GLN A 174 22.15 -7.06 17.92
C GLN A 174 21.26 -7.72 16.87
N SER A 175 20.01 -8.03 17.25
CA SER A 175 18.97 -8.27 16.26
C SER A 175 18.78 -6.97 15.47
N PRO A 176 18.62 -7.01 14.13
CA PRO A 176 18.17 -5.83 13.41
C PRO A 176 16.86 -5.44 14.09
N ALA A 177 16.84 -4.26 14.72
CA ALA A 177 15.69 -3.80 15.48
C ALA A 177 14.47 -4.05 14.60
N SER A 178 13.57 -4.93 15.03
CA SER A 178 12.27 -5.08 14.40
C SER A 178 11.69 -3.67 14.41
N LYS A 179 11.73 -2.98 13.26
CA LYS A 179 11.14 -1.65 13.13
C LYS A 179 9.75 -1.80 13.72
N ALA A 180 9.45 -1.05 14.79
CA ALA A 180 8.16 -1.13 15.44
C ALA A 180 7.09 -1.03 14.34
N PRO A 181 6.01 -1.86 14.39
CA PRO A 181 4.97 -1.80 13.38
C PRO A 181 4.46 -0.37 13.34
N ARG A 182 4.77 0.34 12.25
CA ARG A 182 4.41 1.75 12.11
C ARG A 182 2.88 1.82 12.11
N ARG A 183 2.34 2.82 12.81
CA ARG A 183 0.90 2.97 12.98
C ARG A 183 0.25 3.08 11.62
N ARG A 184 -0.73 2.23 11.36
CA ARG A 184 -1.60 2.33 10.19
C ARG A 184 -2.27 3.72 10.24
N PRO A 185 -2.19 4.53 9.18
CA PRO A 185 -2.83 5.83 9.15
C PRO A 185 -4.35 5.68 9.27
N GLU A 186 -5.02 6.68 9.84
CA GLU A 186 -6.47 6.77 9.80
C GLU A 186 -6.94 7.19 8.40
N VAL A 187 -8.16 6.79 8.03
CA VAL A 187 -8.73 7.09 6.70
C VAL A 187 -8.85 8.60 6.47
N SER A 188 -9.24 9.36 7.49
CA SER A 188 -9.31 10.83 7.47
C SER A 188 -7.96 11.45 7.09
N ALA A 189 -6.88 11.01 7.74
CA ALA A 189 -5.54 11.51 7.47
C ALA A 189 -5.09 11.25 6.02
N VAL A 190 -5.50 10.13 5.42
CA VAL A 190 -5.21 9.83 4.01
C VAL A 190 -5.96 10.77 3.06
N LEU A 191 -7.22 11.10 3.37
CA LEU A 191 -8.01 12.06 2.59
C LEU A 191 -7.43 13.49 2.73
N ASP A 192 -7.05 13.90 3.93
CA ASP A 192 -6.39 15.21 4.15
C ASP A 192 -5.07 15.31 3.37
N ALA A 193 -4.29 14.23 3.34
CA ALA A 193 -3.06 14.15 2.56
C ALA A 193 -3.33 14.18 1.04
N PHE A 194 -4.46 13.63 0.59
CA PHE A 194 -4.85 13.67 -0.81
C PHE A 194 -5.15 15.10 -1.24
N ASP A 195 -5.97 15.82 -0.47
CA ASP A 195 -6.29 17.23 -0.75
C ASP A 195 -5.02 18.10 -0.76
N ALA A 196 -4.10 17.87 0.18
CA ALA A 196 -2.83 18.59 0.25
C ALA A 196 -1.89 18.34 -0.95
N VAL A 197 -1.90 17.15 -1.54
CA VAL A 197 -0.96 16.76 -2.60
C VAL A 197 -1.55 16.89 -4.00
N VAL A 198 -2.85 16.64 -4.15
CA VAL A 198 -3.52 16.56 -5.45
C VAL A 198 -4.23 17.86 -5.81
N ASP A 199 -4.88 18.49 -4.84
CA ASP A 199 -5.66 19.71 -5.03
C ASP A 199 -4.86 20.99 -4.75
N GLN A 200 -3.62 20.85 -4.28
CA GLN A 200 -2.68 21.95 -4.08
C GLN A 200 -1.52 21.97 -5.11
N PRO A 201 -1.76 22.17 -6.42
CA PRO A 201 -0.69 22.41 -7.38
C PRO A 201 -0.17 23.87 -7.40
N CYS A 202 -0.55 24.74 -6.45
CA CYS A 202 -0.21 26.19 -6.48
C CYS A 202 0.16 26.82 -5.12
N GLN A 203 1.04 26.21 -4.32
CA GLN A 203 1.85 27.03 -3.40
C GLN A 203 3.21 27.31 -4.02
N ALA A 204 3.33 28.53 -4.58
CA ALA A 204 4.61 29.13 -4.93
C ALA A 204 5.59 29.02 -3.74
N PRO A 205 6.92 28.91 -4.00
CA PRO A 205 7.88 28.92 -2.91
C PRO A 205 7.69 30.20 -2.09
N ARG A 206 7.44 30.03 -0.78
CA ARG A 206 7.34 31.16 0.15
C ARG A 206 8.61 32.00 -0.02
N PRO A 207 8.52 33.31 -0.34
CA PRO A 207 9.71 34.15 -0.39
C PRO A 207 10.36 34.10 0.98
N GLY A 208 11.61 33.67 0.99
CA GLY A 208 12.41 33.50 2.20
C GLY A 208 12.34 34.76 3.05
N THR A 209 12.05 34.57 4.33
CA THR A 209 12.11 35.61 5.35
C THR A 209 13.51 36.24 5.30
N THR A 210 13.59 37.48 4.84
CA THR A 210 14.76 38.32 4.94
C THR A 210 15.13 38.42 6.42
N ARG A 211 16.23 37.78 6.83
CA ARG A 211 16.85 38.08 8.13
C ARG A 211 17.43 39.49 8.02
N VAL A 212 16.78 40.43 8.69
CA VAL A 212 17.37 41.74 9.00
C VAL A 212 18.49 41.47 10.02
N ALA A 213 19.71 41.84 9.63
CA ALA A 213 20.84 42.00 10.54
C ALA A 213 20.96 43.50 10.86
#